data_AF-A0A0J6SU00-F1
#
_entry.id   AF-A0A0J6SU00-F1
#
_cell.length_a   1.000
_cell.length_b   1.000
_cell.length_c   1.000
_cell.angle_alpha   90.00
_cell.angle_beta   90.00
_cell.angle_gamma   90.00
#
_symmetry.space_group_name_H-M   'P 1'
#
loop_
_entity.id
_entity.type
_entity.pdbx_description
1 polymer ?
#
loop_
_entity_poly.entity_id
_entity_poly.type
_entity_poly.pdbx_seq_one_letter_code
_entity_poly.pdbx_strand_id
1 'polypeptide(L)'
;MRARRRRASRRDGAGEAGFTTIEVLVAFGIAAAATVMAFQIAGTAAGAVRRLDARRVAADEAEGVVLRRLADGPLRPGLAQGAFSDGSPWTLSIVDLRPVLGLGRVPPLWQIRVSRPDPAAAPVYTTLIPGKAE
;
A
#
# COMPACT_ATOMS: atom_id res chain seq x y z
N MET A 1 -22.61 60.14 -61.74
CA MET A 1 -21.33 60.32 -61.01
C MET A 1 -21.62 60.69 -59.56
N ARG A 2 -21.44 59.77 -58.61
CA ARG A 2 -20.90 59.95 -57.24
C ARG A 2 -21.20 58.70 -56.42
N ALA A 3 -20.15 57.89 -56.28
CA ALA A 3 -20.09 56.77 -55.37
C ALA A 3 -20.11 57.26 -53.92
N ARG A 4 -20.86 56.58 -53.05
CA ARG A 4 -20.58 56.53 -51.62
C ARG A 4 -20.44 55.06 -51.21
N ARG A 5 -19.18 54.61 -51.20
CA ARG A 5 -18.73 53.49 -50.37
C ARG A 5 -18.56 53.98 -48.94
N ARG A 6 -18.69 53.02 -48.00
CA ARG A 6 -18.38 53.00 -46.56
C ARG A 6 -19.66 53.08 -45.71
N ARG A 7 -19.89 52.17 -44.76
CA ARG A 7 -18.97 51.27 -44.05
C ARG A 7 -19.79 50.09 -43.52
N ALA A 8 -19.16 48.92 -43.47
CA ALA A 8 -19.65 47.80 -42.70
C ALA A 8 -19.82 48.23 -41.23
N SER A 9 -20.98 47.94 -40.65
CA SER A 9 -21.13 47.66 -39.21
C SER A 9 -21.70 46.25 -39.07
N ARG A 10 -20.89 45.27 -39.50
CA ARG A 10 -20.94 43.94 -38.90
C ARG A 10 -20.14 44.05 -37.60
N ARG A 11 -20.73 43.59 -36.49
CA ARG A 11 -20.30 43.76 -35.09
C ARG A 11 -20.74 45.14 -34.57
N ASP A 12 -21.61 45.27 -33.58
CA ASP A 12 -21.63 44.55 -32.31
C ASP A 12 -23.06 44.23 -31.84
N GLY A 13 -23.35 42.94 -31.77
CA GLY A 13 -24.49 42.37 -31.05
C GLY A 13 -24.04 41.10 -30.32
N ALA A 14 -22.75 41.00 -29.99
CA ALA A 14 -22.21 39.99 -29.09
C ALA A 14 -22.53 40.35 -27.63
N GLY A 15 -23.78 40.75 -27.39
CA GLY A 15 -24.31 41.06 -26.07
C GLY A 15 -24.79 39.78 -25.43
N GLU A 16 -24.03 39.30 -24.46
CA GLU A 16 -24.46 38.44 -23.36
C GLU A 16 -25.53 37.39 -23.73
N ALA A 17 -25.09 36.30 -24.36
CA ALA A 17 -25.89 35.08 -24.37
C ALA A 17 -25.97 34.56 -22.93
N GLY A 18 -27.03 34.95 -22.21
CA GLY A 18 -27.36 34.39 -20.90
C GLY A 18 -27.50 32.87 -21.03
N PHE A 19 -26.96 32.14 -20.05
CA PHE A 19 -27.08 30.68 -20.01
C PHE A 19 -28.55 30.27 -19.91
N THR A 20 -28.95 29.29 -20.72
CA THR A 20 -30.27 28.70 -20.60
C THR A 20 -30.35 27.86 -19.33
N THR A 21 -31.55 27.74 -18.73
CA THR A 21 -31.76 26.86 -17.55
C THR A 21 -31.31 25.43 -17.81
N ILE A 22 -31.48 24.94 -19.05
CA ILE A 22 -31.06 23.60 -19.46
C ILE A 22 -29.54 23.45 -19.39
N GLU A 23 -28.77 24.43 -19.88
CA GLU A 23 -27.31 24.38 -19.81
C GLU A 23 -26.79 24.36 -18.38
N VAL A 24 -27.40 25.14 -17.48
CA VAL A 24 -27.03 25.13 -16.05
C VAL A 24 -27.30 23.76 -15.43
N LEU A 25 -28.44 23.15 -15.74
CA LEU A 25 -28.79 21.81 -15.26
C LEU A 25 -27.85 20.74 -15.80
N VAL A 26 -27.47 20.82 -17.08
CA VAL A 26 -26.49 19.92 -17.68
C VAL A 26 -25.13 20.08 -17.01
N ALA A 27 -24.65 21.31 -16.83
CA ALA A 27 -23.39 21.58 -16.15
C ALA A 27 -23.39 21.07 -14.70
N PHE A 28 -24.50 21.29 -13.98
CA PHE A 28 -24.67 20.75 -12.62
C PHE A 28 -24.66 19.22 -12.61
N GLY A 29 -25.36 18.58 -13.55
CA GLY A 29 -25.35 17.11 -13.70
C GLY A 29 -23.94 16.56 -13.96
N ILE A 30 -23.18 17.20 -14.85
CA ILE A 30 -21.78 16.85 -15.12
C ILE A 30 -20.93 17.04 -13.86
N ALA A 31 -21.06 18.17 -13.17
CA ALA A 31 -20.31 18.47 -11.95
C ALA A 31 -20.63 17.48 -10.82
N ALA A 32 -21.90 17.12 -10.65
CA ALA A 32 -22.34 16.11 -9.69
C ALA A 32 -21.75 14.73 -10.03
N ALA A 33 -21.83 14.30 -11.29
CA ALA A 33 -21.24 13.05 -11.74
C ALA A 33 -19.71 13.02 -11.53
N ALA A 34 -19.02 14.10 -11.87
CA ALA A 34 -17.58 14.26 -11.64
C ALA A 34 -17.22 14.17 -10.16
N THR A 35 -18.02 14.80 -9.29
CA THR A 35 -17.82 14.75 -7.83
C THR A 35 -17.98 13.33 -7.28
N VAL A 36 -19.00 12.59 -7.73
CA VAL A 36 -19.20 11.19 -7.34
C VAL A 36 -18.01 10.34 -7.77
N MET A 37 -17.53 10.49 -9.01
CA MET A 37 -16.34 9.77 -9.48
C MET A 37 -15.10 10.11 -8.65
N ALA A 38 -14.89 11.38 -8.32
CA ALA A 38 -13.77 11.80 -7.47
C ALA A 38 -13.82 11.13 -6.09
N PHE A 39 -14.99 11.06 -5.47
CA PHE A 39 -15.13 10.38 -4.17
C PHE A 39 -14.89 8.88 -4.24
N GLN A 40 -15.30 8.21 -5.31
CA GLN A 40 -15.01 6.78 -5.47
C GLN A 40 -13.51 6.51 -5.61
N ILE A 41 -12.81 7.34 -6.37
CA ILE A 41 -11.34 7.25 -6.50
C ILE A 41 -10.68 7.53 -5.14
N ALA A 42 -11.09 8.58 -4.44
CA ALA A 42 -10.54 8.91 -3.13
C ALA A 42 -10.79 7.78 -2.10
N GLY A 43 -12.00 7.20 -2.08
CA GLY A 43 -12.36 6.11 -1.17
C GLY A 43 -11.56 4.84 -1.41
N THR A 44 -11.37 4.47 -2.69
CA THR A 44 -10.54 3.30 -3.05
C THR A 44 -9.07 3.49 -2.67
N ALA A 45 -8.52 4.68 -2.93
CA ALA A 45 -7.16 5.03 -2.53
C ALA A 45 -6.99 5.01 -1.00
N ALA A 46 -7.91 5.63 -0.25
CA ALA A 46 -7.88 5.63 1.21
C ALA A 46 -7.95 4.21 1.78
N GLY A 47 -8.80 3.35 1.21
CA GLY A 47 -8.87 1.95 1.59
C GLY A 47 -7.57 1.19 1.32
N ALA A 48 -6.89 1.47 0.21
CA ALA A 48 -5.59 0.88 -0.11
C ALA A 48 -4.49 1.32 0.87
N VAL A 49 -4.43 2.62 1.20
CA VAL A 49 -3.48 3.16 2.19
C VAL A 49 -3.70 2.51 3.55
N ARG A 50 -4.94 2.43 4.04
CA ARG A 50 -5.25 1.76 5.32
C ARG A 50 -4.78 0.31 5.36
N ARG A 51 -4.95 -0.44 4.26
CA ARG A 51 -4.45 -1.81 4.17
C ARG A 51 -2.92 -1.89 4.18
N LEU A 52 -2.25 -0.94 3.54
CA LEU A 52 -0.78 -0.86 3.55
C LEU A 52 -0.26 -0.53 4.94
N ASP A 53 -0.86 0.43 5.63
CA ASP A 53 -0.46 0.80 6.99
C ASP A 53 -0.67 -0.37 7.96
N ALA A 54 -1.80 -1.07 7.88
CA ALA A 54 -2.03 -2.26 8.69
C ALA A 54 -0.98 -3.37 8.44
N ARG A 55 -0.55 -3.55 7.17
CA ARG A 55 0.53 -4.50 6.84
C ARG A 55 1.89 -4.05 7.36
N ARG A 56 2.18 -2.75 7.31
CA ARG A 56 3.42 -2.18 7.86
C ARG A 56 3.51 -2.38 9.36
N VAL A 57 2.46 -2.02 10.09
CA VAL A 57 2.38 -2.26 11.55
C VAL A 57 2.62 -3.73 11.90
N ALA A 58 1.97 -4.65 11.18
CA ALA A 58 2.18 -6.08 11.40
C ALA A 58 3.61 -6.54 11.09
N ALA A 59 4.26 -5.98 10.06
CA ALA A 59 5.65 -6.28 9.72
C ALA A 59 6.62 -5.74 10.78
N ASP A 60 6.43 -4.51 11.25
CA ASP A 60 7.24 -3.89 12.29
C ASP A 60 7.15 -4.66 13.61
N GLU A 61 5.95 -5.10 14.00
CA GLU A 61 5.77 -5.94 15.18
C GLU A 61 6.44 -7.31 15.02
N ALA A 62 6.31 -7.94 13.84
CA ALA A 62 6.95 -9.21 13.54
C ALA A 62 8.49 -9.10 13.55
N GLU A 63 9.04 -8.01 13.03
CA GLU A 63 10.47 -7.70 13.14
C GLU A 63 10.87 -7.53 14.61
N GLY A 64 10.07 -6.84 15.41
CA GLY A 64 10.28 -6.70 16.86
C GLY A 64 10.37 -8.05 17.59
N VAL A 65 9.55 -9.03 17.21
CA VAL A 65 9.64 -10.41 17.73
C VAL A 65 10.99 -11.05 17.38
N VAL A 66 11.45 -10.89 16.15
CA VAL A 66 12.75 -11.41 15.70
C VAL A 66 13.89 -10.74 16.45
N LEU A 67 13.90 -9.41 16.54
CA LEU A 67 14.94 -8.64 17.23
C LEU A 67 15.02 -9.00 18.71
N ARG A 68 13.88 -9.18 19.39
CA ARG A 68 13.86 -9.65 20.78
C ARG A 68 14.48 -11.04 20.91
N ARG A 69 14.13 -11.98 20.03
CA ARG A 69 14.73 -13.31 20.04
C ARG A 69 16.24 -13.29 19.78
N LEU A 70 16.72 -12.37 18.95
CA LEU A 70 18.16 -12.18 18.73
C LEU A 70 18.87 -11.60 19.96
N ALA A 71 18.20 -10.72 20.70
CA ALA A 71 18.71 -10.16 21.94
C ALA A 71 18.77 -11.21 23.08
N ASP A 72 17.87 -12.20 23.08
CA ASP A 72 17.81 -13.27 24.09
C ASP A 72 18.98 -14.28 24.00
N GLY A 73 19.89 -14.12 23.03
CA GLY A 73 21.10 -14.90 22.89
C GLY A 73 21.14 -15.75 21.62
N PRO A 74 22.03 -16.76 21.55
CA PRO A 74 22.30 -17.50 20.32
C PRO A 74 21.03 -18.08 19.67
N LEU A 75 20.98 -18.01 18.34
CA LEU A 75 19.94 -18.64 17.56
C LEU A 75 20.05 -20.17 17.66
N ARG A 76 18.91 -20.82 17.83
CA ARG A 76 18.76 -22.27 17.84
C ARG A 76 17.55 -22.62 17.00
N PRO A 77 17.57 -23.74 16.25
CA PRO A 77 16.38 -24.20 15.55
C PRO A 77 15.21 -24.39 16.52
N GLY A 78 14.01 -24.06 16.07
CA GLY A 78 12.81 -24.27 16.89
C GLY A 78 11.62 -23.43 16.48
N LEU A 79 10.54 -23.62 17.24
CA LEU A 79 9.31 -22.86 17.14
C LEU A 79 9.07 -22.09 18.44
N ALA A 80 8.61 -20.86 18.31
CA ALA A 80 8.05 -20.09 19.42
C ALA A 80 6.70 -19.53 19.00
N GLN A 81 5.81 -19.34 19.98
CA GLN A 81 4.45 -18.86 19.72
C GLN A 81 4.14 -17.72 20.69
N GLY A 82 3.22 -16.85 20.28
CA GLY A 82 2.74 -15.75 21.09
C GLY A 82 1.58 -15.03 20.43
N ALA A 83 1.32 -13.80 20.89
CA ALA A 83 0.33 -12.91 20.31
C ALA A 83 0.97 -11.55 19.96
N PHE A 84 0.46 -10.93 18.89
CA PHE A 84 0.74 -9.56 18.50
C PHE A 84 0.02 -8.59 19.46
N SER A 85 0.30 -7.29 19.34
CA SER A 85 -0.33 -6.28 20.22
C SER A 85 -1.85 -6.22 20.06
N ASP A 86 -2.35 -6.61 18.89
CA ASP A 86 -3.78 -6.71 18.56
C ASP A 86 -4.44 -8.00 19.09
N GLY A 87 -3.69 -8.87 19.78
CA GLY A 87 -4.13 -10.16 20.29
C GLY A 87 -4.10 -11.29 19.25
N SER A 88 -3.78 -11.00 17.99
CA SER A 88 -3.67 -12.03 16.94
C SER A 88 -2.50 -12.98 17.24
N PRO A 89 -2.70 -14.31 17.15
CA PRO A 89 -1.62 -15.26 17.37
C PRO A 89 -0.52 -15.17 16.29
N TRP A 90 0.71 -15.49 16.67
CA TRP A 90 1.84 -15.66 15.76
C TRP A 90 2.68 -16.88 16.11
N THR A 91 3.41 -17.37 15.12
CA THR A 91 4.44 -18.41 15.26
C THR A 91 5.75 -17.93 14.64
N LEU A 92 6.83 -18.01 15.41
CA LEU A 92 8.20 -17.78 15.00
C LEU A 92 8.84 -19.14 14.72
N SER A 93 9.41 -19.32 13.53
CA SER A 93 10.18 -20.50 13.14
C SER A 93 11.61 -20.10 12.85
N ILE A 94 12.55 -20.83 13.44
CA ILE A 94 13.99 -20.69 13.20
C ILE A 94 14.49 -22.03 12.64
N VAL A 95 15.13 -21.99 11.48
CA VAL A 95 15.66 -23.16 10.78
C VAL A 95 17.10 -22.88 10.34
N ASP A 96 18.00 -23.85 10.51
CA ASP A 96 19.32 -23.83 9.87
C ASP A 96 19.18 -24.32 8.44
N LEU A 97 19.45 -23.46 7.46
CA LEU A 97 19.37 -23.81 6.05
C LEU A 97 20.61 -24.54 5.52
N ARG A 98 21.71 -24.61 6.27
CA ARG A 98 22.94 -25.27 5.77
C ARG A 98 22.73 -26.71 5.28
N PRO A 99 22.01 -27.58 6.01
CA PRO A 99 21.83 -28.96 5.58
C PRO A 99 21.05 -29.04 4.27
N VAL A 100 20.05 -28.17 4.11
CA VAL A 100 19.18 -28.13 2.92
C VAL A 100 19.92 -27.58 1.71
N LEU A 101 20.84 -26.63 1.92
CA LEU A 101 21.61 -26.00 0.85
C LEU A 101 22.96 -26.68 0.56
N GLY A 102 23.32 -27.76 1.27
CA GLY A 102 24.61 -28.44 1.10
C GLY A 102 25.83 -27.63 1.58
N LEU A 103 25.61 -26.65 2.47
CA LEU A 103 26.58 -25.65 2.91
C LEU A 103 27.36 -26.09 4.16
N GLY A 104 27.96 -27.29 4.12
CA GLY A 104 28.50 -27.95 5.32
C GLY A 104 29.72 -27.29 5.99
N ARG A 105 30.48 -26.45 5.27
CA ARG A 105 31.73 -25.83 5.77
C ARG A 105 31.65 -24.33 6.03
N VAL A 106 30.46 -23.75 5.97
CA VAL A 106 30.25 -22.32 6.22
C VAL A 106 29.52 -22.11 7.56
N PRO A 107 29.62 -20.90 8.14
CA PRO A 107 28.80 -20.53 9.28
C PRO A 107 27.30 -20.78 9.04
N PRO A 108 26.51 -21.02 10.10
CA PRO A 108 25.07 -21.29 9.95
C PRO A 108 24.36 -20.20 9.16
N LEU A 109 23.36 -20.59 8.36
CA LEU A 109 22.47 -19.64 7.72
C LEU A 109 21.08 -19.83 8.29
N TRP A 110 20.68 -18.94 9.17
CA TRP A 110 19.41 -19.02 9.88
C TRP A 110 18.31 -18.41 9.03
N GLN A 111 17.29 -19.20 8.72
CA GLN A 111 16.01 -18.66 8.27
C GLN A 111 15.14 -18.42 9.48
N ILE A 112 14.69 -17.17 9.63
CA ILE A 112 13.73 -16.79 10.66
C ILE A 112 12.45 -16.33 9.97
N ARG A 113 11.33 -16.93 10.35
CA ARG A 113 10.02 -16.66 9.77
C ARG A 113 9.01 -16.37 10.88
N VAL A 114 8.25 -15.30 10.73
CA VAL A 114 7.08 -15.01 11.56
C VAL A 114 5.84 -15.18 10.69
N SER A 115 4.94 -16.06 11.09
CA SER A 115 3.68 -16.34 10.40
C SER A 115 2.49 -16.23 11.35
N ARG A 116 1.33 -15.95 10.77
CA ARG A 116 0.04 -16.16 11.44
C ARG A 116 -0.32 -17.66 11.38
N PRO A 117 -1.28 -18.16 12.18
CA PRO A 117 -1.63 -19.58 12.20
C PRO A 117 -2.27 -20.08 10.90
N ASP A 118 -2.67 -19.19 10.00
CA ASP A 118 -3.18 -19.57 8.70
C ASP A 118 -2.07 -20.22 7.87
N PRO A 119 -2.13 -21.54 7.61
CA PRO A 119 -1.09 -22.25 6.89
C PRO A 119 -1.02 -21.88 5.40
N ALA A 120 -2.07 -21.28 4.84
CA ALA A 120 -2.09 -20.81 3.44
C ALA A 120 -1.58 -19.37 3.30
N ALA A 121 -1.43 -18.62 4.40
CA ALA A 121 -0.97 -17.25 4.37
C ALA A 121 0.55 -17.17 4.15
N ALA A 122 0.96 -16.20 3.33
CA ALA A 122 2.37 -15.81 3.26
C ALA A 122 2.87 -15.37 4.65
N PRO A 123 4.15 -15.61 4.98
CA PRO A 123 4.71 -15.13 6.23
C PRO A 123 4.62 -13.62 6.34
N VAL A 124 4.36 -13.13 7.55
CA VAL A 124 4.29 -11.69 7.86
C VAL A 124 5.68 -11.08 7.73
N TYR A 125 6.71 -11.82 8.16
CA TYR A 125 8.10 -11.41 8.07
C TYR A 125 8.99 -12.63 7.83
N THR A 126 10.04 -12.46 7.04
CA THR A 126 11.06 -13.49 6.83
C THR A 126 12.40 -12.81 6.63
N THR A 127 13.42 -13.29 7.34
CA THR A 127 14.80 -12.82 7.20
C THR A 127 15.78 -13.98 7.22
N LEU A 128 16.98 -13.72 6.69
CA LEU A 128 18.11 -14.63 6.70
C LEU A 128 19.23 -14.00 7.50
N ILE A 129 19.76 -14.73 8.47
CA ILE A 129 20.82 -14.25 9.34
C ILE A 129 22.02 -15.20 9.24
N PRO A 130 23.18 -14.71 8.78
CA PRO A 130 24.41 -15.48 8.87
C PRO A 130 24.81 -15.60 10.34
N GLY A 131 25.09 -16.82 10.76
CA GLY A 131 25.78 -17.12 12.00
C GLY A 131 27.23 -16.65 11.92
N LYS A 132 27.84 -16.44 13.09
CA LYS A 132 29.27 -16.15 13.17
C LYS A 132 30.07 -17.43 12.93
N ALA A 133 31.23 -17.29 12.30
CA ALA A 133 32.25 -18.32 12.36
C ALA A 133 32.74 -18.40 13.81
N GLU A 134 32.73 -19.61 14.36
CA GLU A 134 33.34 -19.91 15.66
C GLU A 134 34.86 -20.03 15.52
#